data_AF-A0A6B0DFK2-F1
#
_entry.id   AF-A0A6B0DFK2-F1
#
_cell.length_a   1.000
_cell.length_b   1.000
_cell.length_c   1.000
_cell.angle_alpha   90.00
_cell.angle_beta   90.00
_cell.angle_gamma   90.00
#
_symmetry.space_group_name_H-M   'P 1'
#
loop_
_entity.id
_entity.type
_entity.pdbx_description
1 polymer ?
#
loop_
_entity_poly.entity_id
_entity_poly.type
_entity_poly.pdbx_seq_one_letter_code
_entity_poly.pdbx_strand_id
1 'polypeptide(L)'
;MVRISVLRLGHRPQRDKRVTTHVCLVSRAFGADEILVNTRDAELEKTVNDITERFGGNFTIKTGINWKKYMQSFEGVKVHLTMYGIPVQDIISEIPRDRDLLIIVGSEKVPGEVYKMADFNVAITNQPHSEVSALAIFLDRYFEGNELKKRFNGIMRVVPSKNGKNVKIFTRDECIKVLKEQGADEKLIDHSIAVADLALKIGVLCNADLPLLECGAILHDIGRTRDNSVSHGITGALILRSLGYPEDIVNIVKRHVGGGIESEEAIKLGLPETDLIPETIEEKIVCQADNLISGTKKIKLENILDYYRKKGLIRSVERIRSIHRYLSDLIGKDLDEL
;
A
#
# COMPACT_ATOMS: atom_id res chain seq x y z
N MET A 1 0.81 5.43 18.09
CA MET A 1 1.69 4.75 17.12
C MET A 1 3.02 5.48 17.20
N VAL A 2 4.13 4.77 17.33
CA VAL A 2 5.46 5.36 17.45
C VAL A 2 5.85 6.01 16.13
N ARG A 3 6.29 7.27 16.18
CA ARG A 3 6.76 8.01 15.02
C ARG A 3 8.26 7.89 14.85
N ILE A 4 8.73 7.62 13.63
CA ILE A 4 10.15 7.61 13.29
C ILE A 4 10.48 8.75 12.33
N SER A 5 11.34 9.66 12.79
CA SER A 5 11.79 10.83 12.05
C SER A 5 13.27 10.71 11.76
N VAL A 6 13.69 11.10 10.55
CA VAL A 6 15.11 11.21 10.18
C VAL A 6 15.50 12.68 10.08
N LEU A 7 16.62 13.07 10.69
CA LEU A 7 17.20 14.41 10.59
C LEU A 7 18.50 14.37 9.81
N ARG A 8 18.47 14.92 8.59
CA ARG A 8 19.63 15.08 7.73
C ARG A 8 20.30 16.42 7.99
N LEU A 9 21.52 16.40 8.54
CA LEU A 9 22.32 17.59 8.86
C LEU A 9 23.45 17.84 7.87
N GLY A 10 23.59 19.10 7.42
CA GLY A 10 24.70 19.59 6.61
C GLY A 10 24.49 19.46 5.11
N HIS A 11 23.23 19.48 4.64
CA HIS A 11 22.91 19.30 3.22
C HIS A 11 23.36 20.53 2.42
N ARG A 12 24.11 20.31 1.34
CA ARG A 12 24.52 21.36 0.40
C ARG A 12 23.84 21.12 -0.94
N PRO A 13 22.82 21.92 -1.30
CA PRO A 13 22.03 21.72 -2.52
C PRO A 13 22.85 21.63 -3.82
N GLN A 14 24.04 22.24 -3.90
CA GLN A 14 24.87 22.19 -5.11
C GLN A 14 25.82 20.98 -5.19
N ARG A 15 25.97 20.22 -4.10
CA ARG A 15 26.93 19.10 -4.01
C ARG A 15 26.28 17.77 -3.66
N ASP A 16 25.36 17.79 -2.71
CA ASP A 16 24.90 16.58 -2.04
C ASP A 16 23.54 16.09 -2.57
N LYS A 17 23.01 16.65 -3.68
CA LYS A 17 21.66 16.36 -4.20
C LYS A 17 21.35 14.87 -4.22
N ARG A 18 22.18 14.09 -4.91
CA ARG A 18 21.96 12.65 -5.10
C ARG A 18 22.00 11.87 -3.78
N VAL A 19 22.98 12.16 -2.92
CA VAL A 19 23.16 11.45 -1.66
C VAL A 19 22.03 11.78 -0.70
N THR A 20 21.65 13.06 -0.55
CA THR A 20 20.51 13.44 0.28
C THR A 20 19.21 12.86 -0.26
N THR A 21 18.99 12.83 -1.59
CA THR A 21 17.84 12.11 -2.16
C THR A 21 17.85 10.63 -1.79
N HIS A 22 19.00 9.95 -1.85
CA HIS A 22 19.10 8.56 -1.42
C HIS A 22 18.77 8.40 0.08
N VAL A 23 19.24 9.31 0.95
CA VAL A 23 18.86 9.30 2.38
C VAL A 23 17.34 9.41 2.51
N CYS A 24 16.68 10.36 1.83
CA CYS A 24 15.23 10.50 1.86
C CYS A 24 14.50 9.22 1.41
N LEU A 25 14.95 8.62 0.30
CA LEU A 25 14.32 7.43 -0.25
C LEU A 25 14.55 6.18 0.62
N VAL A 26 15.72 6.06 1.25
CA VAL A 26 15.98 5.01 2.25
C VAL A 26 15.11 5.22 3.49
N SER A 27 15.01 6.45 4.02
CA SER A 27 14.10 6.74 5.14
C SER A 27 12.68 6.25 4.83
N ARG A 28 12.14 6.61 3.67
CA ARG A 28 10.81 6.17 3.22
C ARG A 28 10.71 4.65 3.11
N ALA A 29 11.63 4.03 2.38
CA ALA A 29 11.57 2.61 2.06
C ALA A 29 11.77 1.71 3.29
N PHE A 30 12.58 2.16 4.25
CA PHE A 30 12.94 1.42 5.46
C PHE A 30 12.09 1.82 6.68
N GLY A 31 10.91 2.40 6.44
CA GLY A 31 9.86 2.48 7.46
C GLY A 31 9.80 3.77 8.29
N ALA A 32 10.64 4.78 8.03
CA ALA A 32 10.47 6.09 8.64
C ALA A 32 9.20 6.80 8.14
N ASP A 33 8.68 7.72 8.94
CA ASP A 33 7.45 8.49 8.65
C ASP A 33 7.75 9.87 8.07
N GLU A 34 8.89 10.46 8.45
CA GLU A 34 9.33 11.74 7.90
C GLU A 34 10.84 11.86 7.78
N ILE A 35 11.28 12.77 6.91
CA ILE A 35 12.64 13.28 6.90
C ILE A 35 12.67 14.81 6.94
N LEU A 36 13.60 15.32 7.75
CA LEU A 36 13.84 16.72 7.98
C LEU A 36 15.23 17.08 7.50
N VAL A 37 15.35 18.14 6.73
CA VAL A 37 16.64 18.63 6.22
C VAL A 37 16.86 20.05 6.71
N ASN A 38 18.02 20.32 7.30
CA ASN A 38 18.33 21.62 7.89
C ASN A 38 18.42 22.75 6.83
N THR A 39 18.85 22.43 5.61
CA THR A 39 18.99 23.39 4.50
C THR A 39 17.75 23.34 3.61
N ARG A 40 17.24 24.49 3.16
CA ARG A 40 16.10 24.58 2.24
C ARG A 40 16.46 24.00 0.87
N ASP A 41 15.61 23.14 0.32
CA ASP A 41 15.76 22.55 -1.01
C ASP A 41 14.39 22.13 -1.59
N ALA A 42 13.80 22.97 -2.42
CA ALA A 42 12.46 22.74 -2.98
C ALA A 42 12.45 21.64 -4.06
N GLU A 43 13.56 21.44 -4.79
CA GLU A 43 13.65 20.37 -5.79
C GLU A 43 13.69 18.99 -5.12
N LEU A 44 14.38 18.90 -3.99
CA LEU A 44 14.39 17.71 -3.16
C LEU A 44 12.99 17.39 -2.61
N GLU A 45 12.28 18.39 -2.09
CA GLU A 45 10.89 18.22 -1.62
C GLU A 45 10.00 17.68 -2.74
N LYS A 46 10.04 18.31 -3.92
CA LYS A 46 9.29 17.88 -5.09
C LYS A 46 9.61 16.42 -5.46
N THR A 47 10.89 16.08 -5.57
CA THR A 47 11.33 14.72 -5.97
C THR A 47 10.79 13.64 -5.02
N VAL A 48 10.85 13.90 -3.71
CA VAL A 48 10.38 12.94 -2.70
C VAL A 48 8.86 12.84 -2.69
N ASN A 49 8.16 13.98 -2.78
CA ASN A 49 6.70 14.00 -2.86
C ASN A 49 6.19 13.28 -4.12
N ASP A 50 6.80 13.50 -5.29
CA ASP A 50 6.44 12.82 -6.55
C ASP A 50 6.63 11.29 -6.45
N ILE A 51 7.59 10.81 -5.65
CA ILE A 51 7.79 9.38 -5.40
C ILE A 51 6.73 8.85 -4.43
N THR A 52 6.45 9.56 -3.34
CA THR A 52 5.41 9.18 -2.38
C THR A 52 4.03 9.14 -3.03
N GLU A 53 3.70 10.08 -3.90
CA GLU A 53 2.42 10.10 -4.63
C GLU A 53 2.28 8.89 -5.56
N ARG A 54 3.29 8.61 -6.39
CA ARG A 54 3.23 7.51 -7.36
C ARG A 54 3.31 6.14 -6.71
N PHE A 55 4.24 5.95 -5.77
CA PHE A 55 4.49 4.66 -5.13
C PHE A 55 3.78 4.50 -3.80
N GLY A 56 3.02 5.49 -3.34
CA GLY A 56 2.16 5.43 -2.14
C GLY A 56 2.86 5.70 -0.81
N GLY A 57 2.08 5.63 0.26
CA GLY A 57 2.50 5.84 1.65
C GLY A 57 2.38 7.29 2.14
N ASN A 58 2.55 7.47 3.44
CA ASN A 58 2.35 8.75 4.12
C ASN A 58 3.68 9.43 4.50
N PHE A 59 4.75 9.15 3.75
CA PHE A 59 6.08 9.67 4.05
C PHE A 59 6.18 11.15 3.71
N THR A 60 6.66 11.96 4.65
CA THR A 60 6.73 13.42 4.49
C THR A 60 8.18 13.93 4.49
N ILE A 61 8.41 15.05 3.82
CA ILE A 61 9.69 15.75 3.80
C ILE A 61 9.50 17.22 4.15
N LYS A 62 10.42 17.76 4.95
CA LYS A 62 10.50 19.20 5.23
C LYS A 62 11.93 19.69 5.21
N THR A 63 12.21 20.71 4.40
CA THR A 63 13.54 21.31 4.26
C THR A 63 13.60 22.72 4.85
N GLY A 64 14.79 23.16 5.25
CA GLY A 64 15.02 24.49 5.82
C GLY A 64 14.66 24.59 7.31
N ILE A 65 14.69 23.47 8.04
CA ILE A 65 14.34 23.47 9.46
C ILE A 65 15.49 23.95 10.35
N ASN A 66 15.15 24.58 11.47
CA ASN A 66 16.12 24.83 12.54
C ASN A 66 16.33 23.52 13.32
N TRP A 67 17.36 22.78 12.93
CA TRP A 67 17.66 21.46 13.48
C TRP A 67 17.91 21.48 14.99
N LYS A 68 18.57 22.53 15.51
CA LYS A 68 18.89 22.64 16.94
C LYS A 68 17.61 22.79 17.76
N LYS A 69 16.73 23.69 17.33
CA LYS A 69 15.40 23.86 17.96
C LYS A 69 14.59 22.57 17.88
N TYR A 70 14.59 21.90 16.72
CA TYR A 70 13.86 20.64 16.55
C TYR A 70 14.36 19.54 17.50
N MET A 71 15.67 19.32 17.60
CA MET A 71 16.24 18.33 18.52
C MET A 71 15.97 18.66 20.00
N GLN A 72 15.94 19.95 20.36
CA GLN A 72 15.61 20.39 21.73
C GLN A 72 14.15 20.13 22.10
N SER A 73 13.23 20.32 21.15
CA SER A 73 11.80 20.11 21.37
C SER A 73 11.32 18.69 21.08
N PHE A 74 12.19 17.80 20.59
CA PHE A 74 11.80 16.42 20.26
C PHE A 74 11.59 15.59 21.52
N GLU A 75 10.35 15.18 21.75
CA GLU A 75 9.95 14.34 22.89
C GLU A 75 10.02 12.86 22.49
N GLY A 76 11.20 12.26 22.63
CA GLY A 76 11.44 10.88 22.22
C GLY A 76 12.91 10.50 22.37
N VAL A 77 13.30 9.42 21.72
CA VAL A 77 14.67 8.90 21.72
C VAL A 77 15.43 9.48 20.53
N LYS A 78 16.61 10.04 20.77
CA LYS A 78 17.48 10.62 19.74
C LYS A 78 18.69 9.73 19.52
N VAL A 79 18.80 9.17 18.32
CA VAL A 79 19.89 8.30 17.91
C VAL A 79 20.73 9.02 16.86
N HIS A 80 21.95 9.38 17.20
CA HIS A 80 22.91 9.94 16.26
C HIS A 80 23.76 8.84 15.65
N LEU A 81 23.70 8.68 14.33
CA LEU A 81 24.53 7.73 13.59
C LEU A 81 25.89 8.37 13.26
N THR A 82 26.94 7.81 13.84
CA THR A 82 28.31 8.32 13.77
C THR A 82 29.30 7.17 13.88
N MET A 83 30.35 7.16 13.05
CA MET A 83 31.41 6.14 13.14
C MET A 83 32.14 6.14 14.51
N TYR A 84 32.01 7.21 15.29
CA TYR A 84 32.60 7.32 16.64
C TYR A 84 31.69 6.78 17.76
N GLY A 85 30.50 6.28 17.44
CA GLY A 85 29.53 5.76 18.40
C GLY A 85 29.82 4.34 18.90
N ILE A 86 28.95 3.86 19.79
CA ILE A 86 28.94 2.47 20.27
C ILE A 86 28.48 1.56 19.11
N PRO A 87 29.12 0.42 18.86
CA PRO A 87 28.70 -0.48 17.78
C PRO A 87 27.24 -0.91 17.90
N VAL A 88 26.52 -0.89 16.77
CA VAL A 88 25.07 -1.13 16.73
C VAL A 88 24.68 -2.48 17.35
N GLN A 89 25.48 -3.52 17.14
CA GLN A 89 25.21 -4.86 17.70
C GLN A 89 25.23 -4.89 19.24
N ASP A 90 25.90 -3.94 19.88
CA ASP A 90 26.06 -3.91 21.33
C ASP A 90 24.97 -3.06 22.00
N ILE A 91 24.36 -2.13 21.26
CA ILE A 91 23.46 -1.10 21.83
C ILE A 91 22.03 -1.14 21.28
N ILE A 92 21.77 -1.79 20.15
CA ILE A 92 20.45 -1.73 19.48
C ILE A 92 19.29 -2.22 20.36
N SER A 93 19.54 -3.18 21.26
CA SER A 93 18.54 -3.70 22.20
C SER A 93 18.19 -2.73 23.33
N GLU A 94 19.04 -1.75 23.60
CA GLU A 94 18.81 -0.72 24.63
C GLU A 94 17.97 0.45 24.12
N ILE A 95 17.82 0.59 22.79
CA ILE A 95 17.05 1.69 22.18
C ILE A 95 15.55 1.37 22.31
N PRO A 96 14.77 2.20 23.04
CA PRO A 96 13.34 1.98 23.21
C PRO A 96 12.58 1.92 21.88
N ARG A 97 11.60 1.02 21.80
CA ARG A 97 10.75 0.81 20.60
C ARG A 97 9.30 1.25 20.78
N ASP A 98 8.94 1.69 21.98
CA ASP A 98 7.62 2.17 22.39
C ASP A 98 7.53 3.71 22.43
N ARG A 99 8.59 4.41 22.02
CA ARG A 99 8.70 5.87 22.00
C ARG A 99 9.12 6.38 20.63
N ASP A 100 8.69 7.60 20.30
CA ASP A 100 9.10 8.30 19.09
C ASP A 100 10.63 8.34 18.96
N LEU A 101 11.13 8.15 17.74
CA LEU A 101 12.54 7.99 17.44
C LEU A 101 13.00 9.04 16.43
N LEU A 102 14.03 9.82 16.80
CA LEU A 102 14.73 10.72 15.90
C LEU A 102 16.09 10.15 15.54
N ILE A 103 16.30 9.81 14.27
CA ILE A 103 17.58 9.31 13.76
C ILE A 103 18.32 10.46 13.08
N ILE A 104 19.47 10.85 13.62
CA ILE A 104 20.29 11.93 13.08
C ILE A 104 21.39 11.36 12.20
N VAL A 105 21.46 11.83 10.95
CA VAL A 105 22.52 11.52 9.99
C VAL A 105 23.20 12.79 9.48
N GLY A 106 24.52 12.78 9.47
CA GLY A 106 25.35 13.86 8.98
C GLY A 106 25.85 13.65 7.55
N SER A 107 26.32 14.73 6.92
CA SER A 107 27.26 14.64 5.80
C SER A 107 28.65 15.07 6.27
N GLU A 108 29.33 15.97 5.56
CA GLU A 108 30.77 16.22 5.73
C GLU A 108 31.18 16.70 7.15
N LYS A 109 30.36 17.50 7.82
CA LYS A 109 30.63 17.96 9.20
C LYS A 109 29.37 18.00 10.04
N VAL A 110 29.37 17.23 11.12
CA VAL A 110 28.32 17.28 12.16
C VAL A 110 28.80 18.17 13.32
N PRO A 111 28.01 19.16 13.78
CA PRO A 111 28.37 19.97 14.94
C PRO A 111 28.54 19.10 16.20
N GLY A 112 29.59 19.37 16.99
CA GLY A 112 29.90 18.61 18.20
C GLY A 112 28.79 18.61 19.27
N GLU A 113 27.90 19.61 19.25
CA GLU A 113 26.74 19.66 20.15
C GLU A 113 25.71 18.54 19.88
N VAL A 114 25.65 17.99 18.66
CA VAL A 114 24.78 16.86 18.33
C VAL A 114 25.10 15.64 19.20
N TYR A 115 26.39 15.36 19.46
CA TYR A 115 26.82 14.25 20.32
C TYR A 115 26.26 14.35 21.73
N LYS A 116 26.13 15.58 22.25
CA LYS A 116 25.62 15.85 23.61
C LYS A 116 24.10 15.87 23.67
N MET A 117 23.44 16.15 22.56
CA MET A 117 21.98 16.25 22.47
C MET A 117 21.31 14.91 22.14
N ALA A 118 22.05 13.98 21.53
CA ALA A 118 21.59 12.63 21.26
C ALA A 118 21.63 11.78 22.53
N ASP A 119 20.62 10.92 22.69
CA ASP A 119 20.55 9.97 23.80
C ASP A 119 21.46 8.77 23.52
N PHE A 120 21.59 8.40 22.25
CA PHE A 120 22.50 7.35 21.79
C PHE A 120 23.38 7.87 20.63
N ASN A 121 24.68 7.63 20.73
CA ASN A 121 25.61 7.79 19.61
C ASN A 121 26.02 6.40 19.12
N VAL A 122 25.55 6.01 17.93
CA VAL A 122 25.62 4.64 17.43
C VAL A 122 26.48 4.56 16.17
N ALA A 123 27.37 3.58 16.12
CA ALA A 123 28.19 3.26 14.97
C ALA A 123 27.67 1.99 14.29
N ILE A 124 27.39 2.06 12.98
CA ILE A 124 27.17 0.84 12.18
C ILE A 124 28.49 0.07 12.00
N THR A 125 29.57 0.81 11.82
CA THR A 125 30.94 0.36 11.99
C THR A 125 31.78 1.57 12.38
N ASN A 126 32.91 1.35 13.04
CA ASN A 126 33.87 2.40 13.37
C ASN A 126 34.82 2.73 12.19
N GLN A 127 34.41 2.43 10.96
CA GLN A 127 35.09 2.81 9.72
C GLN A 127 34.31 3.92 9.00
N PRO A 128 34.99 4.85 8.30
CA PRO A 128 34.32 5.87 7.51
C PRO A 128 33.63 5.24 6.29
N HIS A 129 32.33 5.51 6.10
CA HIS A 129 31.53 5.06 4.96
C HIS A 129 30.45 6.09 4.59
N SER A 130 29.22 5.66 4.27
CA SER A 130 28.09 6.53 3.92
C SER A 130 27.02 6.61 5.01
N GLU A 131 26.40 7.78 5.13
CA GLU A 131 25.17 8.04 5.86
C GLU A 131 23.97 7.25 5.32
N VAL A 132 23.96 6.94 4.02
CA VAL A 132 22.90 6.14 3.39
C VAL A 132 22.96 4.69 3.88
N SER A 133 24.16 4.10 3.87
CA SER A 133 24.36 2.73 4.38
C SER A 133 24.18 2.67 5.89
N ALA A 134 24.61 3.71 6.62
CA ALA A 134 24.41 3.80 8.07
C ALA A 134 22.91 3.73 8.42
N LEU A 135 22.11 4.56 7.75
CA LEU A 135 20.67 4.62 7.98
C LEU A 135 19.97 3.32 7.60
N ALA A 136 20.28 2.75 6.43
CA ALA A 136 19.67 1.51 5.97
C ALA A 136 19.93 0.35 6.94
N ILE A 137 21.18 0.16 7.36
CA ILE A 137 21.56 -0.92 8.29
C ILE A 137 20.96 -0.66 9.68
N PHE A 138 20.95 0.60 10.15
CA PHE A 138 20.31 0.92 11.43
C PHE A 138 18.83 0.53 11.43
N LEU A 139 18.07 0.98 10.42
CA LEU A 139 16.64 0.71 10.31
C LEU A 139 16.36 -0.79 10.15
N ASP A 140 17.13 -1.50 9.33
CA ASP A 140 17.01 -2.97 9.16
C ASP A 140 17.22 -3.71 10.49
N ARG A 141 18.24 -3.33 11.27
CA ARG A 141 18.48 -3.92 12.61
C ARG A 141 17.44 -3.52 13.65
N TYR A 142 16.92 -2.30 13.54
CA TYR A 142 15.88 -1.80 14.45
C TYR A 142 14.53 -2.47 14.21
N PHE A 143 14.18 -2.74 12.94
CA PHE A 143 12.92 -3.37 12.54
C PHE A 143 13.01 -4.88 12.31
N GLU A 144 14.23 -5.45 12.36
CA GLU A 144 14.49 -6.87 12.14
C GLU A 144 13.99 -7.36 10.77
N GLY A 145 14.17 -6.52 9.75
CA GLY A 145 13.76 -6.76 8.37
C GLY A 145 12.25 -6.69 8.12
N ASN A 146 11.43 -6.35 9.11
CA ASN A 146 9.97 -6.24 8.92
C ASN A 146 9.57 -5.03 8.08
N GLU A 147 10.41 -3.98 8.03
CA GLU A 147 10.23 -2.82 7.16
C GLU A 147 10.24 -3.20 5.68
N LEU A 148 11.00 -4.24 5.29
CA LEU A 148 11.06 -4.73 3.91
C LEU A 148 9.76 -5.41 3.45
N LYS A 149 8.89 -5.77 4.39
CA LYS A 149 7.55 -6.33 4.11
C LYS A 149 6.49 -5.25 3.96
N LYS A 150 6.83 -3.98 4.25
CA LYS A 150 5.89 -2.86 4.19
C LYS A 150 5.36 -2.70 2.76
N ARG A 151 4.04 -2.63 2.64
CA ARG A 151 3.35 -2.32 1.38
C ARG A 151 3.00 -0.84 1.35
N PHE A 152 3.03 -0.28 0.15
CA PHE A 152 2.68 1.11 -0.10
C PHE A 152 1.49 1.15 -1.07
N ASN A 153 0.51 1.97 -0.71
CA ASN A 153 -0.78 2.10 -1.41
C ASN A 153 -0.64 3.15 -2.52
N GLY A 154 0.15 2.83 -3.54
CA GLY A 154 0.47 3.72 -4.65
C GLY A 154 -0.18 3.29 -5.95
N ILE A 155 -0.35 4.24 -6.86
CA ILE A 155 -0.79 3.97 -8.24
C ILE A 155 0.24 3.22 -9.07
N MET A 156 1.49 3.11 -8.59
CA MET A 156 2.57 2.37 -9.23
C MET A 156 3.19 1.36 -8.27
N ARG A 157 3.51 0.17 -8.79
CA ARG A 157 4.21 -0.87 -8.03
C ARG A 157 5.21 -1.63 -8.89
N VAL A 158 6.41 -1.81 -8.36
CA VAL A 158 7.39 -2.74 -8.94
C VAL A 158 6.97 -4.16 -8.57
N VAL A 159 6.81 -5.01 -9.58
CA VAL A 159 6.50 -6.43 -9.38
C VAL A 159 7.79 -7.22 -9.52
N PRO A 160 8.21 -7.99 -8.49
CA PRO A 160 9.41 -8.82 -8.56
C PRO A 160 9.39 -9.73 -9.79
N SER A 161 10.50 -9.77 -10.51
CA SER A 161 10.65 -10.59 -11.72
C SER A 161 12.05 -11.20 -11.76
N LYS A 162 12.12 -12.47 -12.20
CA LYS A 162 13.38 -13.21 -12.31
C LYS A 162 14.34 -12.54 -13.30
N ASN A 163 13.85 -12.12 -14.46
CA ASN A 163 14.67 -11.70 -15.62
C ASN A 163 14.08 -10.47 -16.34
N GLY A 164 13.61 -9.45 -15.61
CA GLY A 164 13.05 -8.26 -16.26
C GLY A 164 12.68 -7.13 -15.32
N LYS A 165 12.22 -6.02 -15.91
CA LYS A 165 11.64 -4.88 -15.20
C LYS A 165 10.13 -4.92 -15.39
N ASN A 166 9.38 -5.21 -14.33
CA ASN A 166 7.92 -5.17 -14.36
C ASN A 166 7.43 -4.10 -13.40
N VAL A 167 6.75 -3.09 -13.93
CA VAL A 167 6.11 -2.03 -13.17
C VAL A 167 4.65 -2.00 -13.59
N LYS A 168 3.75 -2.08 -12.62
CA LYS A 168 2.31 -1.96 -12.85
C LYS A 168 1.83 -0.59 -12.43
N ILE A 169 0.93 -0.05 -13.24
CA ILE A 169 0.24 1.22 -13.03
C ILE A 169 -1.24 0.88 -12.87
N PHE A 170 -1.84 1.35 -11.78
CA PHE A 170 -3.18 0.97 -11.32
C PHE A 170 -4.21 2.08 -11.57
N THR A 171 -3.90 3.04 -12.43
CA THR A 171 -4.83 4.10 -12.82
C THR A 171 -5.99 3.52 -13.63
N ARG A 172 -7.16 4.15 -13.52
CA ARG A 172 -8.36 3.83 -14.30
C ARG A 172 -8.08 3.62 -15.80
N ASP A 173 -7.38 4.56 -16.44
CA ASP A 173 -7.11 4.50 -17.88
C ASP A 173 -6.28 3.27 -18.27
N GLU A 174 -5.24 2.95 -17.51
CA GLU A 174 -4.41 1.75 -17.73
C GLU A 174 -5.22 0.46 -17.51
N CYS A 175 -6.10 0.42 -16.51
CA CYS A 175 -6.97 -0.74 -16.27
C CYS A 175 -7.98 -0.94 -17.42
N ILE A 176 -8.61 0.14 -17.88
CA ILE A 176 -9.54 0.10 -19.03
C ILE A 176 -8.81 -0.32 -20.31
N LYS A 177 -7.58 0.17 -20.51
CA LYS A 177 -6.73 -0.26 -21.63
C LYS A 177 -6.48 -1.76 -21.58
N VAL A 178 -6.16 -2.32 -20.41
CA VAL A 178 -5.98 -3.77 -20.23
C VAL A 178 -7.25 -4.55 -20.57
N LEU A 179 -8.44 -4.08 -20.14
CA LEU A 179 -9.71 -4.71 -20.54
C LEU A 179 -9.89 -4.73 -22.06
N LYS A 180 -9.65 -3.60 -22.73
CA LYS A 180 -9.75 -3.48 -24.19
C LYS A 180 -8.78 -4.41 -24.91
N GLU A 181 -7.53 -4.50 -24.44
CA GLU A 181 -6.52 -5.40 -24.98
C GLU A 181 -6.88 -6.88 -24.80
N GLN A 182 -7.68 -7.23 -23.78
CA GLN A 182 -8.22 -8.58 -23.60
C GLN A 182 -9.52 -8.84 -24.37
N GLY A 183 -10.06 -7.85 -25.10
CA GLY A 183 -11.26 -8.01 -25.91
C GLY A 183 -12.58 -7.75 -25.17
N ALA A 184 -12.56 -6.96 -24.08
CA ALA A 184 -13.78 -6.51 -23.42
C ALA A 184 -14.62 -5.62 -24.35
N ASP A 185 -15.94 -5.84 -24.37
CA ASP A 185 -16.89 -4.98 -25.07
C ASP A 185 -17.25 -3.73 -24.24
N GLU A 186 -17.95 -2.78 -24.86
CA GLU A 186 -18.34 -1.53 -24.19
C GLU A 186 -19.24 -1.78 -22.97
N LYS A 187 -20.12 -2.78 -23.04
CA LYS A 187 -21.03 -3.12 -21.94
C LYS A 187 -20.27 -3.59 -20.70
N LEU A 188 -19.27 -4.44 -20.90
CA LEU A 188 -18.41 -4.92 -19.82
C LEU A 188 -17.60 -3.77 -19.22
N ILE A 189 -17.04 -2.89 -20.05
CA ILE A 189 -16.26 -1.73 -19.59
C ILE A 189 -17.16 -0.77 -18.78
N ASP A 190 -18.35 -0.45 -19.27
CA ASP A 190 -19.30 0.43 -18.59
C ASP A 190 -19.75 -0.14 -17.24
N HIS A 191 -19.98 -1.46 -17.18
CA HIS A 191 -20.28 -2.16 -15.94
C HIS A 191 -19.12 -2.05 -14.93
N SER A 192 -17.91 -2.40 -15.36
CA SER A 192 -16.70 -2.29 -14.53
C SER A 192 -16.47 -0.88 -13.98
N ILE A 193 -16.73 0.17 -14.77
CA ILE A 193 -16.63 1.56 -14.32
C ILE A 193 -17.69 1.86 -13.24
N ALA A 194 -18.95 1.44 -13.45
CA ALA A 194 -20.01 1.64 -12.47
C ALA A 194 -19.73 0.92 -11.14
N VAL A 195 -19.17 -0.30 -11.19
CA VAL A 195 -18.71 -1.04 -10.01
C VAL A 195 -17.57 -0.31 -9.32
N ALA A 196 -16.57 0.17 -10.06
CA ALA A 196 -15.45 0.92 -9.51
C ALA A 196 -15.87 2.23 -8.84
N ASP A 197 -16.82 2.97 -9.42
CA ASP A 197 -17.33 4.21 -8.84
C ASP A 197 -18.05 3.97 -7.51
N LEU A 198 -18.87 2.90 -7.41
CA LEU A 198 -19.49 2.52 -6.14
C LEU A 198 -18.45 2.00 -5.14
N ALA A 199 -17.52 1.16 -5.59
CA ALA A 199 -16.45 0.62 -4.75
C ALA A 199 -15.61 1.75 -4.13
N LEU A 200 -15.22 2.77 -4.90
CA LEU A 200 -14.47 3.92 -4.41
C LEU A 200 -15.24 4.72 -3.35
N LYS A 201 -16.55 4.95 -3.54
CA LYS A 201 -17.39 5.61 -2.53
C LYS A 201 -17.37 4.87 -1.20
N ILE A 202 -17.46 3.54 -1.25
CA ILE A 202 -17.38 2.69 -0.05
C ILE A 202 -15.95 2.72 0.52
N GLY A 203 -14.94 2.57 -0.34
CA GLY A 203 -13.53 2.50 0.03
C GLY A 203 -13.01 3.72 0.78
N VAL A 204 -13.45 4.92 0.40
CA VAL A 204 -13.11 6.17 1.12
C VAL A 204 -13.60 6.11 2.57
N LEU A 205 -14.83 5.61 2.79
CA LEU A 205 -15.42 5.51 4.13
C LEU A 205 -14.80 4.37 4.95
N CYS A 206 -14.31 3.31 4.30
CA CYS A 206 -13.64 2.18 4.95
C CYS A 206 -12.12 2.36 5.14
N ASN A 207 -11.55 3.49 4.70
CA ASN A 207 -10.09 3.71 4.68
C ASN A 207 -9.32 2.58 3.93
N ALA A 208 -9.86 2.16 2.78
CA ALA A 208 -9.27 1.13 1.93
C ALA A 208 -8.10 1.67 1.09
N ASP A 209 -7.27 0.76 0.54
CA ASP A 209 -6.28 1.10 -0.49
C ASP A 209 -7.00 1.45 -1.81
N LEU A 210 -7.25 2.74 -2.06
CA LEU A 210 -8.04 3.20 -3.21
C LEU A 210 -7.44 2.82 -4.57
N PRO A 211 -6.12 2.98 -4.84
CA PRO A 211 -5.51 2.48 -6.07
C PRO A 211 -5.71 0.97 -6.29
N LEU A 212 -5.51 0.15 -5.24
CA LEU A 212 -5.73 -1.29 -5.31
C LEU A 212 -7.21 -1.62 -5.58
N LEU A 213 -8.10 -0.95 -4.85
CA LEU A 213 -9.55 -1.14 -4.92
C LEU A 213 -10.11 -0.78 -6.30
N GLU A 214 -9.73 0.38 -6.85
CA GLU A 214 -10.17 0.81 -8.17
C GLU A 214 -9.69 -0.15 -9.25
N CYS A 215 -8.41 -0.53 -9.21
CA CYS A 215 -7.86 -1.48 -10.17
C CYS A 215 -8.55 -2.84 -10.08
N GLY A 216 -8.78 -3.35 -8.87
CA GLY A 216 -9.50 -4.60 -8.62
C GLY A 216 -10.93 -4.55 -9.13
N ALA A 217 -11.64 -3.43 -8.89
CA ALA A 217 -13.01 -3.23 -9.34
C ALA A 217 -13.13 -3.08 -10.85
N ILE A 218 -12.22 -2.37 -11.53
CA ILE A 218 -12.27 -2.27 -13.00
C ILE A 218 -12.01 -3.63 -13.64
N LEU A 219 -11.04 -4.39 -13.11
CA LEU A 219 -10.60 -5.65 -13.70
C LEU A 219 -11.38 -6.89 -13.21
N HIS A 220 -12.35 -6.74 -12.29
CA HIS A 220 -13.00 -7.87 -11.62
C HIS A 220 -13.62 -8.88 -12.60
N ASP A 221 -14.22 -8.40 -13.68
CA ASP A 221 -14.89 -9.22 -14.69
C ASP A 221 -14.04 -9.47 -15.94
N ILE A 222 -12.72 -9.22 -15.92
CA ILE A 222 -11.84 -9.44 -17.09
C ILE A 222 -11.91 -10.88 -17.64
N GLY A 223 -12.25 -11.85 -16.79
CA GLY A 223 -12.45 -13.24 -17.22
C GLY A 223 -13.62 -13.44 -18.19
N ARG A 224 -14.62 -12.54 -18.19
CA ARG A 224 -15.76 -12.57 -19.12
C ARG A 224 -15.38 -12.45 -20.59
N THR A 225 -14.18 -11.94 -20.86
CA THR A 225 -13.59 -11.91 -22.22
C THR A 225 -13.36 -13.32 -22.81
N ARG A 226 -13.29 -14.35 -21.96
CA ARG A 226 -13.02 -15.74 -22.37
C ARG A 226 -14.05 -16.74 -21.85
N ASP A 227 -14.76 -16.39 -20.79
CA ASP A 227 -15.63 -17.31 -20.06
C ASP A 227 -16.82 -16.57 -19.44
N ASN A 228 -18.04 -16.92 -19.86
CA ASN A 228 -19.28 -16.32 -19.35
C ASN A 228 -19.91 -17.09 -18.19
N SER A 229 -19.27 -18.17 -17.72
CA SER A 229 -19.74 -18.98 -16.60
C SER A 229 -19.32 -18.39 -15.24
N VAL A 230 -19.64 -19.08 -14.15
CA VAL A 230 -19.18 -18.72 -12.80
C VAL A 230 -17.64 -18.73 -12.67
N SER A 231 -16.95 -19.46 -13.55
CA SER A 231 -15.50 -19.62 -13.55
C SER A 231 -14.74 -18.39 -14.05
N HIS A 232 -15.43 -17.33 -14.50
CA HIS A 232 -14.79 -16.10 -14.98
C HIS A 232 -13.88 -15.45 -13.92
N GLY A 233 -14.18 -15.56 -12.61
CA GLY A 233 -13.27 -15.11 -11.55
C GLY A 233 -11.91 -15.82 -11.59
N ILE A 234 -11.90 -17.15 -11.78
CA ILE A 234 -10.68 -17.94 -11.93
C ILE A 234 -9.97 -17.63 -13.25
N THR A 235 -10.73 -17.55 -14.34
CA THR A 235 -10.21 -17.21 -15.67
C THR A 235 -9.55 -15.82 -15.66
N GLY A 236 -10.19 -14.83 -15.02
CA GLY A 236 -9.65 -13.49 -14.83
C GLY A 236 -8.38 -13.49 -13.99
N ALA A 237 -8.34 -14.26 -12.90
CA ALA A 237 -7.14 -14.43 -12.08
C ALA A 237 -5.95 -15.00 -12.88
N LEU A 238 -6.20 -15.98 -13.76
CA LEU A 238 -5.16 -16.53 -14.65
C LEU A 238 -4.66 -15.50 -15.68
N ILE A 239 -5.57 -14.71 -16.26
CA ILE A 239 -5.21 -13.61 -17.18
C ILE A 239 -4.30 -12.63 -16.46
N LEU A 240 -4.70 -12.13 -15.30
CA LEU A 240 -3.95 -11.12 -14.55
C LEU A 240 -2.56 -11.62 -14.11
N ARG A 241 -2.45 -12.89 -13.67
CA ARG A 241 -1.15 -13.51 -13.39
C ARG A 241 -0.25 -13.57 -14.61
N SER A 242 -0.80 -13.93 -15.77
CA SER A 242 -0.03 -13.98 -17.03
C SER A 242 0.47 -12.61 -17.47
N LEU A 243 -0.30 -11.56 -17.15
CA LEU A 243 0.08 -10.17 -17.35
C LEU A 243 1.02 -9.65 -16.27
N GLY A 244 1.30 -10.41 -15.21
CA GLY A 244 2.21 -10.03 -14.12
C GLY A 244 1.61 -9.02 -13.14
N TYR A 245 0.30 -9.05 -12.92
CA TYR A 245 -0.34 -8.31 -11.83
C TYR A 245 -0.03 -8.96 -10.47
N PRO A 246 0.04 -8.16 -9.38
CA PRO A 246 0.29 -8.68 -8.04
C PRO A 246 -0.91 -9.48 -7.50
N GLU A 247 -0.62 -10.41 -6.57
CA GLU A 247 -1.63 -11.36 -6.06
C GLU A 247 -2.78 -10.70 -5.30
N ASP A 248 -2.62 -9.50 -4.74
CA ASP A 248 -3.72 -8.79 -4.10
C ASP A 248 -4.81 -8.37 -5.10
N ILE A 249 -4.43 -7.86 -6.28
CA ILE A 249 -5.38 -7.59 -7.37
C ILE A 249 -5.97 -8.89 -7.91
N VAL A 250 -5.13 -9.92 -8.11
CA VAL A 250 -5.57 -11.23 -8.59
C VAL A 250 -6.61 -11.84 -7.64
N ASN A 251 -6.42 -11.73 -6.32
CA ASN A 251 -7.35 -12.27 -5.33
C ASN A 251 -8.68 -11.53 -5.29
N ILE A 252 -8.69 -10.21 -5.49
CA ILE A 252 -9.94 -9.45 -5.68
C ILE A 252 -10.74 -10.05 -6.83
N VAL A 253 -10.13 -10.19 -8.01
CA VAL A 253 -10.77 -10.77 -9.20
C VAL A 253 -11.17 -12.23 -8.97
N LYS A 254 -10.33 -13.02 -8.30
CA LYS A 254 -10.58 -14.45 -8.05
C LYS A 254 -11.78 -14.71 -7.13
N ARG A 255 -12.06 -13.80 -6.19
CA ARG A 255 -12.98 -14.01 -5.04
C ARG A 255 -14.25 -13.15 -5.07
N HIS A 256 -14.43 -12.32 -6.09
CA HIS A 256 -15.55 -11.36 -6.11
C HIS A 256 -16.93 -12.02 -6.35
N VAL A 257 -17.00 -13.20 -6.94
CA VAL A 257 -18.25 -13.79 -7.43
C VAL A 257 -19.20 -14.13 -6.26
N GLY A 258 -20.39 -13.51 -6.26
CA GLY A 258 -21.55 -13.95 -5.46
C GLY A 258 -21.36 -13.99 -3.95
N GLY A 259 -20.53 -13.11 -3.37
CA GLY A 259 -20.22 -13.14 -1.94
C GLY A 259 -19.05 -14.06 -1.58
N GLY A 260 -18.36 -14.61 -2.58
CA GLY A 260 -17.38 -15.68 -2.45
C GLY A 260 -17.99 -17.07 -2.63
N ILE A 261 -17.13 -18.06 -2.86
CA ILE A 261 -17.49 -19.47 -3.06
C ILE A 261 -16.68 -20.32 -2.07
N GLU A 262 -17.38 -21.11 -1.24
CA GLU A 262 -16.74 -22.06 -0.32
C GLU A 262 -16.13 -23.23 -1.08
N SER A 263 -15.09 -23.87 -0.54
CA SER A 263 -14.43 -25.01 -1.18
C SER A 263 -15.40 -26.13 -1.60
N GLU A 264 -16.39 -26.47 -0.75
CA GLU A 264 -17.42 -27.47 -1.08
C GLU A 264 -18.31 -27.07 -2.27
N GLU A 265 -18.61 -25.78 -2.39
CA GLU A 265 -19.40 -25.22 -3.50
C GLU A 265 -18.55 -25.14 -4.77
N ALA A 266 -17.28 -24.79 -4.63
CA ALA A 266 -16.30 -24.75 -5.72
C ALA A 266 -16.19 -26.13 -6.40
N ILE A 267 -16.07 -27.21 -5.63
CA ILE A 267 -16.04 -28.58 -6.17
C ILE A 267 -17.31 -28.88 -6.99
N LYS A 268 -18.50 -28.54 -6.47
CA LYS A 268 -19.78 -28.78 -7.16
C LYS A 268 -19.91 -27.98 -8.45
N LEU A 269 -19.25 -26.82 -8.53
CA LEU A 269 -19.23 -25.95 -9.70
C LEU A 269 -18.09 -26.30 -10.68
N GLY A 270 -17.26 -27.31 -10.38
CA GLY A 270 -16.11 -27.68 -11.20
C GLY A 270 -14.93 -26.70 -11.11
N LEU A 271 -14.89 -25.90 -10.03
CA LEU A 271 -13.81 -24.98 -9.70
C LEU A 271 -12.72 -25.68 -8.86
N PRO A 272 -11.52 -25.10 -8.74
CA PRO A 272 -10.48 -25.63 -7.85
C PRO A 272 -10.97 -25.79 -6.41
N GLU A 273 -10.56 -26.88 -5.74
CA GLU A 273 -10.85 -27.15 -4.33
C GLU A 273 -10.10 -26.16 -3.42
N THR A 274 -10.66 -24.97 -3.26
CA THR A 274 -10.10 -23.89 -2.44
C THR A 274 -11.19 -22.89 -2.07
N ASP A 275 -11.03 -22.22 -0.93
CA ASP A 275 -11.93 -21.14 -0.53
C ASP A 275 -11.69 -19.88 -1.37
N LEU A 276 -12.75 -19.46 -2.04
CA LEU A 276 -12.81 -18.24 -2.84
C LEU A 276 -13.58 -17.15 -2.09
N ILE A 277 -13.43 -17.10 -0.77
CA ILE A 277 -14.12 -16.13 0.10
C ILE A 277 -13.32 -14.82 0.18
N PRO A 278 -13.95 -13.64 0.02
CA PRO A 278 -13.33 -12.34 0.25
C PRO A 278 -12.73 -12.20 1.65
N GLU A 279 -11.41 -11.99 1.73
CA GLU A 279 -10.67 -11.89 2.99
C GLU A 279 -10.34 -10.45 3.37
N THR A 280 -9.83 -9.65 2.43
CA THR A 280 -9.44 -8.24 2.66
C THR A 280 -10.65 -7.31 2.63
N ILE A 281 -10.45 -6.05 3.05
CA ILE A 281 -11.52 -5.04 2.95
C ILE A 281 -11.79 -4.71 1.48
N GLU A 282 -10.75 -4.63 0.65
CA GLU A 282 -10.87 -4.38 -0.78
C GLU A 282 -11.62 -5.50 -1.50
N GLU A 283 -11.31 -6.77 -1.22
CA GLU A 283 -12.05 -7.92 -1.76
C GLU A 283 -13.54 -7.86 -1.41
N LYS A 284 -13.87 -7.53 -0.15
CA LYS A 284 -15.26 -7.41 0.31
C LYS A 284 -15.99 -6.27 -0.38
N ILE A 285 -15.33 -5.12 -0.54
CA ILE A 285 -15.93 -3.94 -1.19
C ILE A 285 -16.21 -4.23 -2.65
N VAL A 286 -15.25 -4.80 -3.41
CA VAL A 286 -15.49 -5.11 -4.84
C VAL A 286 -16.61 -6.13 -5.00
N CYS A 287 -16.58 -7.20 -4.20
CA CYS A 287 -17.63 -8.22 -4.19
C CYS A 287 -19.02 -7.61 -3.90
N GLN A 288 -19.11 -6.71 -2.92
CA GLN A 288 -20.39 -6.08 -2.58
C GLN A 288 -20.83 -5.04 -3.61
N ALA A 289 -19.90 -4.26 -4.16
CA ALA A 289 -20.19 -3.25 -5.17
C ALA A 289 -20.71 -3.91 -6.46
N ASP A 290 -20.09 -5.01 -6.90
CA ASP A 290 -20.56 -5.81 -8.04
C ASP A 290 -22.01 -6.29 -7.83
N ASN A 291 -22.31 -6.89 -6.67
CA ASN A 291 -23.66 -7.34 -6.35
C ASN A 291 -24.72 -6.21 -6.30
N LEU A 292 -24.30 -4.97 -6.03
CA LEU A 292 -25.18 -3.81 -5.98
C LEU A 292 -25.28 -3.05 -7.31
N ILE A 293 -24.60 -3.49 -8.37
CA ILE A 293 -24.68 -2.91 -9.71
C ILE A 293 -25.27 -3.92 -10.70
N SER A 294 -26.38 -3.55 -11.36
CA SER A 294 -26.95 -4.32 -12.46
C SER A 294 -26.79 -3.55 -13.77
N GLY A 295 -25.94 -4.06 -14.67
CA GLY A 295 -25.48 -3.31 -15.83
C GLY A 295 -24.67 -2.11 -15.35
N THR A 296 -25.26 -0.91 -15.41
CA THR A 296 -24.63 0.33 -14.91
C THR A 296 -25.42 1.00 -13.79
N LYS A 297 -26.50 0.36 -13.30
CA LYS A 297 -27.41 0.95 -12.32
C LYS A 297 -27.27 0.31 -10.95
N LYS A 298 -27.20 1.15 -9.91
CA LYS A 298 -27.28 0.70 -8.53
C LYS A 298 -28.66 0.09 -8.24
N ILE A 299 -28.66 -1.08 -7.62
CA ILE A 299 -29.86 -1.78 -7.13
C ILE A 299 -29.79 -1.90 -5.61
N LYS A 300 -30.94 -2.15 -4.98
CA LYS A 300 -31.02 -2.42 -3.54
C LYS A 300 -30.55 -3.84 -3.23
N LEU A 301 -30.03 -4.04 -2.02
CA LEU A 301 -29.65 -5.35 -1.51
C LEU A 301 -30.76 -6.39 -1.69
N GLU A 302 -32.01 -6.05 -1.34
CA GLU A 302 -33.10 -7.02 -1.38
C GLU A 302 -33.36 -7.57 -2.81
N ASN A 303 -33.15 -6.73 -3.83
CA ASN A 303 -33.31 -7.15 -5.23
C ASN A 303 -32.28 -8.22 -5.62
N ILE A 304 -31.03 -8.07 -5.19
CA ILE A 304 -29.99 -9.06 -5.49
C ILE A 304 -30.19 -10.33 -4.65
N LEU A 305 -30.59 -10.21 -3.39
CA LEU A 305 -30.88 -11.38 -2.54
C LEU A 305 -32.03 -12.21 -3.13
N ASP A 306 -33.11 -11.57 -3.59
CA ASP A 306 -34.22 -12.25 -4.27
C ASP A 306 -33.79 -13.00 -5.53
N TYR A 307 -32.89 -12.42 -6.32
CA TYR A 307 -32.34 -13.06 -7.51
C TYR A 307 -31.57 -14.35 -7.16
N TYR A 308 -30.68 -14.31 -6.15
CA TYR A 308 -29.94 -15.50 -5.71
C TYR A 308 -30.85 -16.54 -5.05
N ARG A 309 -31.86 -16.12 -4.26
CA ARG A 309 -32.87 -17.04 -3.67
C ARG A 309 -33.63 -17.80 -4.75
N LYS A 310 -34.08 -17.11 -5.81
CA LYS A 310 -34.80 -17.74 -6.93
C LYS A 310 -33.95 -18.76 -7.69
N LYS A 311 -32.62 -18.62 -7.65
CA LYS A 311 -31.66 -19.60 -8.20
C LYS A 311 -31.30 -20.73 -7.24
N GLY A 312 -31.86 -20.75 -6.02
CA GLY A 312 -31.54 -21.74 -4.99
C GLY A 312 -30.17 -21.54 -4.32
N LEU A 313 -29.53 -20.38 -4.52
CA LEU A 313 -28.19 -20.08 -4.02
C LEU A 313 -28.23 -19.50 -2.61
N ILE A 314 -28.80 -20.25 -1.66
CA ILE A 314 -29.08 -19.78 -0.29
C ILE A 314 -27.80 -19.41 0.47
N ARG A 315 -26.72 -20.17 0.32
CA ARG A 315 -25.43 -19.84 0.97
C ARG A 315 -24.87 -18.50 0.46
N SER A 316 -24.97 -18.22 -0.84
CA SER A 316 -24.55 -16.93 -1.40
C SER A 316 -25.37 -15.76 -0.84
N VAL A 317 -26.68 -15.93 -0.66
CA VAL A 317 -27.57 -14.92 -0.05
C VAL A 317 -27.08 -14.56 1.36
N GLU A 318 -26.71 -15.56 2.16
CA GLU A 318 -26.20 -15.34 3.52
C GLU A 318 -24.87 -14.59 3.52
N ARG A 319 -23.95 -14.95 2.62
CA ARG A 319 -22.64 -14.29 2.49
C ARG A 319 -22.76 -12.85 2.00
N ILE A 320 -23.54 -12.59 0.95
CA ILE A 320 -23.79 -11.23 0.44
C ILE A 320 -24.37 -10.35 1.55
N ARG A 321 -25.38 -10.85 2.28
CA ARG A 321 -25.97 -10.12 3.41
C ARG A 321 -24.96 -9.87 4.54
N SER A 322 -24.09 -10.83 4.81
CA SER A 322 -23.03 -10.71 5.83
C SER A 322 -22.01 -9.64 5.46
N ILE A 323 -21.50 -9.65 4.22
CA ILE A 323 -20.57 -8.64 3.72
C ILE A 323 -21.22 -7.26 3.73
N HIS A 324 -22.46 -7.15 3.24
CA HIS A 324 -23.21 -5.90 3.25
C HIS A 324 -23.32 -5.33 4.67
N ARG A 325 -23.75 -6.14 5.64
CA ARG A 325 -23.85 -5.71 7.05
C ARG A 325 -22.50 -5.28 7.60
N TYR A 326 -21.47 -6.09 7.39
CA TYR A 326 -20.11 -5.78 7.86
C TYR A 326 -19.62 -4.42 7.36
N LEU A 327 -19.81 -4.13 6.07
CA LEU A 327 -19.43 -2.86 5.48
C LEU A 327 -20.31 -1.70 5.96
N SER A 328 -21.64 -1.90 6.06
CA SER A 328 -22.59 -0.89 6.58
C SER A 328 -22.26 -0.52 8.04
N ASP A 329 -21.96 -1.50 8.88
CA ASP A 329 -21.57 -1.31 10.27
C ASP A 329 -20.25 -0.53 10.38
N LEU A 330 -19.27 -0.86 9.52
CA LEU A 330 -17.97 -0.20 9.49
C LEU A 330 -18.07 1.29 9.14
N ILE A 331 -18.98 1.66 8.23
CA ILE A 331 -19.19 3.06 7.81
C ILE A 331 -20.26 3.79 8.64
N GLY A 332 -21.01 3.07 9.49
CA GLY A 332 -22.10 3.61 10.31
C GLY A 332 -23.35 4.01 9.52
N LYS A 333 -23.54 3.47 8.31
CA LYS A 333 -24.64 3.79 7.40
C LYS A 333 -24.94 2.59 6.50
N ASP A 334 -26.21 2.38 6.16
CA ASP A 334 -26.58 1.32 5.20
C ASP A 334 -26.02 1.63 3.80
N LEU A 335 -25.37 0.65 3.17
CA LEU A 335 -24.81 0.80 1.82
C LEU A 335 -25.87 1.08 0.75
N ASP A 336 -27.13 0.67 0.93
CA ASP A 336 -28.22 1.02 0.00
C ASP A 336 -28.43 2.54 -0.08
N GLU A 337 -28.03 3.30 0.95
CA GLU A 337 -28.18 4.75 1.03
C GLU A 337 -27.01 5.56 0.41
N LEU A 338 -26.01 4.89 -0.19
CA LEU A 338 -24.84 5.53 -0.84
C LEU A 338 -25.02 5.98 -2.30
#